data_AF-A0A380SBT9-F1
#
_entry.id   AF-A0A380SBT9-F1
#
_cell.length_a   1.000
_cell.length_b   1.000
_cell.length_c   1.000
_cell.angle_alpha   90.00
_cell.angle_beta   90.00
_cell.angle_gamma   90.00
#
_symmetry.space_group_name_H-M   'P 1'
#
loop_
_entity.id
_entity.type
_entity.pdbx_description
1 polymer ?
#
loop_
_entity_poly.entity_id
_entity_poly.type
_entity_poly.pdbx_seq_one_letter_code
_entity_poly.pdbx_strand_id
1 'polypeptide(L)' 'MYQIWKKKHKKAYYKWRVDETYIKIKGKWCYLYRAIDADGHTLDIWLRKKRDNQSAYAFIKRLIKQFGNPK' A
#
# COMPACT_ATOMS: atom_id res chain seq x y z
N MET A 1 0.93 11.36 -12.19
CA MET A 1 1.33 12.21 -11.05
C MET A 1 0.80 11.63 -9.74
N TYR A 2 1.52 10.70 -9.11
CA TYR A 2 1.25 10.20 -7.75
C TYR A 2 2.59 9.92 -7.05
N GLN A 3 3.42 10.95 -6.92
CA GLN A 3 4.76 10.86 -6.30
C GLN A 3 4.89 11.73 -5.04
N ILE A 4 3.78 12.14 -4.43
CA ILE A 4 3.80 13.09 -3.30
C ILE A 4 4.22 12.42 -1.98
N TRP A 5 4.14 11.09 -1.86
CA TRP A 5 4.32 10.40 -0.57
C TRP A 5 5.41 9.34 -0.52
N LYS A 6 6.37 9.33 -1.46
CA LYS A 6 7.42 8.31 -1.48
C LYS A 6 8.63 8.73 -0.64
N LYS A 7 8.43 9.06 0.64
CA LYS A 7 9.55 9.18 1.59
C LYS A 7 10.01 7.77 1.91
N LYS A 8 11.05 7.32 1.20
CA LYS A 8 11.54 5.94 1.25
C LYS A 8 12.30 5.74 2.57
N HIS A 9 11.59 5.41 3.64
CA HIS A 9 12.21 4.99 4.89
C HIS A 9 12.94 3.65 4.64
N LYS A 10 14.26 3.63 4.86
CA LYS A 10 15.14 2.47 4.58
C LYS A 10 14.85 1.26 5.46
N LYS A 11 14.12 1.44 6.56
CA LYS A 11 13.65 0.38 7.46
C LYS A 11 12.15 0.50 7.58
N ALA A 12 11.42 -0.54 7.21
CA ALA A 12 10.06 -0.71 7.71
C ALA A 12 10.17 -1.27 9.13
N TYR A 13 9.40 -0.71 10.05
CA TYR A 13 9.32 -1.22 11.41
C TYR A 13 8.71 -2.63 11.44
N TYR A 14 8.89 -3.31 12.56
CA TYR A 14 8.55 -4.71 12.79
C TYR A 14 7.09 -5.07 12.43
N LYS A 15 6.15 -4.13 12.56
CA LYS A 15 4.72 -4.34 12.33
C LYS A 15 4.18 -3.42 11.23
N TRP A 16 3.39 -3.98 10.33
CA TRP A 16 2.72 -3.25 9.25
C TRP A 16 1.20 -3.33 9.39
N ARG A 17 0.52 -2.29 8.92
CA ARG A 17 -0.93 -2.29 8.70
C ARG A 17 -1.18 -2.12 7.21
N VAL A 18 -2.03 -2.98 6.67
CA VAL A 18 -2.44 -2.95 5.26
C VAL A 18 -3.95 -2.79 5.22
N ASP A 19 -4.41 -1.72 4.57
CA ASP A 19 -5.83 -1.39 4.43
C ASP A 19 -6.25 -1.44 2.95
N GLU A 20 -7.44 -1.99 2.67
CA GLU A 20 -8.17 -1.82 1.40
C GLU A 20 -9.28 -0.79 1.63
N THR A 21 -9.29 0.29 0.85
CA THR A 21 -10.35 1.31 0.89
C THR A 21 -10.81 1.69 -0.50
N TYR A 22 -11.98 2.31 -0.61
CA TYR A 22 -12.56 2.77 -1.87
C TYR A 22 -12.54 4.31 -1.92
N ILE A 23 -11.98 4.87 -2.99
CA ILE A 23 -11.93 6.32 -3.18
C ILE A 23 -12.47 6.71 -4.54
N LYS A 24 -13.14 7.86 -4.60
CA LYS A 24 -13.71 8.39 -5.84
C LYS A 24 -12.71 9.34 -6.50
N ILE A 25 -12.18 8.95 -7.66
CA ILE A 25 -11.24 9.77 -8.44
C ILE A 25 -11.92 10.16 -9.75
N LYS A 26 -12.09 11.47 -9.98
CA LYS A 26 -12.73 12.03 -11.19
C LYS A 26 -14.07 11.34 -11.52
N GLY A 27 -14.92 11.18 -10.50
CA GLY A 27 -16.24 10.58 -10.66
C GLY A 27 -16.28 9.04 -10.67
N LYS A 28 -15.13 8.35 -10.72
CA LYS A 28 -15.06 6.88 -10.76
C LYS A 28 -14.58 6.31 -9.44
N TRP A 29 -15.23 5.26 -8.96
CA TRP A 29 -14.78 4.50 -7.80
C TRP A 29 -13.54 3.68 -8.15
N CYS A 30 -12.52 3.80 -7.31
CA CYS A 30 -11.28 3.07 -7.41
C CYS A 30 -10.97 2.42 -6.05
N TYR A 31 -10.33 1.26 -6.12
CA TYR A 31 -9.82 0.52 -4.98
C TYR A 31 -8.41 1.00 -4.67
N LEU A 32 -8.16 1.33 -3.42
CA LEU A 32 -6.89 1.81 -2.91
C LEU A 32 -6.37 0.82 -1.87
N TYR A 33 -5.22 0.24 -2.15
CA TYR A 33 -4.43 -0.51 -1.19
C TYR A 33 -3.40 0.42 -0.61
N ARG A 34 -3.30 0.48 0.72
CA ARG A 34 -2.31 1.29 1.41
C ARG A 34 -1.61 0.44 2.47
N ALA A 35 -0.30 0.56 2.54
CA ALA A 35 0.51 -0.03 3.59
C ALA A 35 1.18 1.07 4.41
N ILE A 36 1.04 0.97 5.73
CA ILE A 36 1.62 1.88 6.71
C ILE A 36 2.42 1.05 7.72
N ASP A 37 3.56 1.55 8.18
CA ASP A 37 4.27 0.97 9.30
C ASP A 37 3.61 1.32 10.66
N ALA A 38 4.16 0.78 11.75
CA ALA A 38 3.66 1.01 13.10
C ALA A 38 3.75 2.49 13.54
N ASP A 39 4.70 3.25 13.01
CA ASP A 39 4.95 4.66 13.34
C ASP A 39 4.08 5.62 12.49
N GLY A 40 3.25 5.10 11.59
CA GLY A 40 2.38 5.91 10.74
C GLY A 40 3.01 6.32 9.41
N HIS A 41 4.21 5.84 9.07
CA HIS A 41 4.82 6.11 7.76
C HIS A 41 4.19 5.24 6.68
N THR A 42 3.88 5.88 5.55
CA THR A 42 3.39 5.16 4.37
C THR A 42 4.54 4.39 3.72
N LEU A 43 4.39 3.06 3.67
CA LEU A 43 5.32 2.17 2.99
C LEU A 43 5.07 2.18 1.47
N ASP A 44 3.80 2.00 1.10
CA ASP A 44 3.40 1.91 -0.31
C ASP A 44 1.89 2.18 -0.49
N ILE A 45 1.53 2.61 -1.70
CA ILE A 45 0.15 2.86 -2.10
C ILE A 45 -0.07 2.28 -3.49
N TRP A 46 -1.16 1.54 -3.67
CA TRP A 46 -1.54 0.99 -4.97
C TRP A 46 -3.01 1.23 -5.29
N LEU A 47 -3.26 1.89 -6.42
CA LEU A 47 -4.60 2.20 -6.91
C LEU A 47 -5.01 1.24 -8.04
N ARG A 48 -6.23 0.71 -7.97
CA ARG A 48 -6.85 -0.15 -9.00
C ARG A 48 -8.27 0.30 -9.33
N LYS A 49 -8.70 0.07 -10.57
CA LYS A 49 -10.07 0.39 -11.04
C LYS A 49 -11.11 -0.67 -10.66
N LYS A 50 -10.67 -1.90 -10.38
CA LYS A 50 -11.52 -3.05 -10.03
C LYS A 50 -10.98 -3.70 -8.77
N ARG A 51 -11.87 -4.32 -7.99
CA ARG A 51 -11.49 -5.17 -6.85
C ARG A 51 -10.88 -6.45 -7.39
N ASP A 52 -9.74 -6.82 -6.85
CA ASP A 52 -9.06 -8.03 -7.28
C ASP A 52 -8.21 -8.59 -6.13
N ASN A 53 -8.55 -9.81 -5.72
CA ASN A 53 -7.83 -10.53 -4.67
C ASN A 53 -6.38 -10.83 -5.10
N GLN A 54 -6.13 -11.03 -6.40
CA GLN A 54 -4.78 -11.22 -6.91
C GLN A 54 -3.95 -9.96 -6.76
N SER A 55 -4.56 -8.79 -6.98
CA SER A 55 -3.93 -7.49 -6.76
C SER A 55 -3.58 -7.26 -5.29
N ALA A 56 -4.45 -7.66 -4.36
CA ALA A 56 -4.14 -7.61 -2.93
C ALA A 56 -2.95 -8.52 -2.56
N TYR A 57 -2.94 -9.75 -3.06
CA TYR A 57 -1.82 -10.69 -2.85
C TYR A 57 -0.50 -10.16 -3.44
N ALA A 58 -0.55 -9.65 -4.68
CA ALA A 58 0.60 -9.04 -5.33
C ALA A 58 1.13 -7.82 -4.57
N PHE A 59 0.25 -7.06 -3.91
CA PHE A 59 0.63 -5.88 -3.12
C PHE A 59 1.46 -6.31 -1.91
N ILE A 60 0.94 -7.28 -1.15
CA ILE A 60 1.63 -7.82 0.03
C ILE A 60 2.96 -8.46 -0.37
N LYS A 61 2.98 -9.25 -1.45
CA LYS A 61 4.22 -9.85 -1.97
C LYS A 61 5.26 -8.80 -2.35
N ARG A 62 4.84 -7.68 -2.92
CA ARG A 62 5.74 -6.56 -3.25
C ARG A 62 6.31 -5.90 -2.00
N LEU A 63 5.49 -5.69 -0.98
CA LEU A 63 5.93 -5.14 0.31
C LEU A 63 6.95 -6.05 0.98
N ILE A 64 6.67 -7.36 1.02
CA ILE A 64 7.59 -8.36 1.60
C ILE A 64 8.92 -8.35 0.84
N LYS A 65 8.90 -8.32 -0.49
CA LYS A 65 10.12 -8.25 -1.30
C LYS A 65 10.94 -6.98 -1.04
N GLN A 66 10.28 -5.86 -0.76
CA GLN A 66 10.94 -4.57 -0.60
C GLN A 66 11.43 -4.32 0.82
N PHE A 67 10.69 -4.77 1.83
CA PHE A 67 10.92 -4.43 3.23
C PHE A 67 11.22 -5.66 4.13
N GLY A 68 11.18 -6.87 3.58
CA GLY A 68 11.38 -8.13 4.31
C GLY A 68 10.09 -8.70 4.88
N ASN A 69 10.16 -9.72 5.72
CA ASN A 69 8.98 -10.20 6.43
C ASN A 69 8.69 -9.29 7.63
N PRO A 70 7.44 -8.83 7.82
CA PRO A 70 7.04 -8.26 9.11
C PRO A 70 7.21 -9.32 10.20
N LYS A 71 7.60 -8.91 11.41
CA LYS A 71 7.78 -9.80 12.56
C LYS A 71 6.58 -9.71 13.51
#